data_AF-A0A9Q3EVQ1-F1
#
_entry.id   AF-A0A9Q3EVQ1-F1
#
_cell.length_a   1.000
_cell.length_b   1.000
_cell.length_c   1.000
_cell.angle_alpha   90.00
_cell.angle_beta   90.00
_cell.angle_gamma   90.00
#
_symmetry.space_group_name_H-M   'P 1'
#
loop_
_entity.id
_entity.type
_entity.pdbx_description
1 polymer ?
#
loop_
_entity_poly.entity_id
_entity_poly.type
_entity_poly.pdbx_seq_one_letter_code
_entity_poly.pdbx_strand_id
1 'polypeptide(L)'
;MKEGGHVALYIAGFRSLVSRIGDWGERALVHYFRKALASHPSTIDSLQHLEDVSLKLDTRYHERQKEKNHYQEKKPEASKSNSSHHKNFTSSSHKKKNFHSQKRGNVHSTLLNKDFKLKSSEKERRTKEGLCTYCGGKHNLESCITRPQNKLTQPSGSFPSQGNT
;
A
#
# COMPACT_ATOMS: atom_id res chain seq x y z
N MET A 1 -5.87 -22.99 2.72
CA MET A 1 -7.23 -22.66 2.24
C MET A 1 -7.28 -22.69 0.72
N LYS A 2 -8.40 -23.07 0.09
CA LYS A 2 -8.58 -22.90 -1.37
C LYS A 2 -8.62 -21.42 -1.71
N GLU A 3 -8.06 -21.02 -2.85
CA GLU A 3 -8.13 -19.63 -3.33
C GLU A 3 -9.61 -19.22 -3.50
N GLY A 4 -10.02 -18.15 -2.81
CA GLY A 4 -11.39 -17.61 -2.85
C GLY A 4 -12.35 -18.13 -1.78
N GLY A 5 -11.93 -19.05 -0.90
CA GLY A 5 -12.74 -19.44 0.26
C GLY A 5 -12.69 -18.42 1.39
N HIS A 6 -13.84 -18.11 2.00
CA HIS A 6 -13.93 -17.23 3.17
C HIS A 6 -13.28 -17.85 4.41
N VAL A 7 -12.49 -17.07 5.15
CA VAL A 7 -11.86 -17.50 6.41
C VAL A 7 -12.90 -17.96 7.44
N ALA A 8 -14.08 -17.32 7.46
CA ALA A 8 -15.17 -17.68 8.37
C ALA A 8 -15.60 -19.15 8.26
N LEU A 9 -15.68 -19.69 7.04
CA LEU A 9 -16.04 -21.09 6.80
C LEU A 9 -14.96 -22.03 7.29
N TYR A 10 -13.69 -21.64 7.10
CA TYR A 10 -12.56 -22.40 7.62
C TYR A 10 -12.57 -22.43 9.16
N ILE A 11 -12.77 -21.29 9.82
CA ILE A 11 -12.85 -21.21 11.29
C ILE A 11 -13.98 -22.11 11.82
N ALA A 12 -15.17 -22.05 11.21
CA ALA A 12 -16.30 -22.88 11.62
C ALA A 12 -15.98 -24.39 11.50
N GLY A 13 -15.39 -24.80 10.38
CA GLY A 13 -14.95 -26.19 10.17
C GLY A 13 -13.83 -26.61 11.13
N PHE A 14 -12.87 -25.72 11.38
CA PHE A 14 -11.78 -25.94 12.32
C PHE A 14 -12.31 -26.15 13.74
N ARG A 15 -13.17 -25.24 14.24
CA ARG A 15 -13.80 -25.37 15.57
C ARG A 15 -14.61 -26.65 15.69
N SER A 16 -15.36 -27.03 14.66
CA SER A 16 -16.10 -28.31 14.63
C SER A 16 -15.18 -29.52 14.76
N LEU A 17 -14.01 -29.51 14.09
CA LEU A 17 -13.01 -30.57 14.24
C LEU A 17 -12.38 -30.59 15.63
N VAL A 18 -12.03 -29.42 16.18
CA VAL A 18 -11.48 -29.30 17.54
C VAL A 18 -12.45 -29.88 18.57
N SER A 19 -13.74 -29.55 18.48
CA SER A 19 -14.77 -30.10 19.37
C SER A 19 -14.90 -31.63 19.28
N ARG A 20 -14.56 -32.24 18.13
CA ARG A 20 -14.64 -33.70 17.94
C ARG A 20 -13.39 -34.44 18.40
N ILE A 21 -12.23 -33.81 18.28
CA ILE A 21 -10.93 -34.44 18.55
C ILE A 21 -10.58 -34.36 20.05
N GLY A 22 -11.12 -33.40 20.79
CA GLY A 22 -10.94 -33.28 22.25
C GLY A 22 -9.77 -32.38 22.65
N ASP A 23 -9.17 -32.66 23.82
CA ASP A 23 -8.33 -31.77 24.65
C ASP A 23 -6.95 -31.41 24.06
N TRP A 24 -6.93 -30.89 22.84
CA TRP A 24 -5.71 -30.35 22.26
C TRP A 24 -5.35 -29.05 22.96
N GLY A 25 -4.09 -28.94 23.40
CA GLY A 25 -3.59 -27.70 23.97
C GLY A 25 -3.67 -26.55 22.96
N GLU A 26 -3.99 -25.34 23.45
CA GLU A 26 -4.16 -24.14 22.61
C GLU A 26 -2.96 -23.89 21.70
N ARG A 27 -1.73 -24.13 22.19
CA ARG A 27 -0.50 -24.01 21.39
C ARG A 27 -0.48 -24.91 20.16
N ALA A 28 -0.97 -26.15 20.28
CA ALA A 28 -1.06 -27.06 19.15
C ALA A 28 -2.10 -26.54 18.14
N LEU A 29 -3.27 -26.12 18.62
CA LEU A 29 -4.31 -25.54 17.77
C LEU A 29 -3.82 -24.31 17.01
N VAL A 30 -3.16 -23.38 17.70
CA VAL A 30 -2.53 -22.19 17.11
C VAL A 30 -1.53 -22.60 16.03
N HIS A 31 -0.66 -23.58 16.30
CA HIS A 31 0.33 -24.05 15.33
C HIS A 31 -0.34 -24.59 14.05
N TYR A 32 -1.36 -25.44 14.18
CA TYR A 32 -2.08 -25.98 13.02
C TYR A 32 -2.86 -24.91 12.26
N PHE A 33 -3.49 -23.98 12.97
CA PHE A 33 -4.19 -22.85 12.35
C PHE A 33 -3.21 -21.96 11.58
N ARG A 34 -2.07 -21.61 12.18
CA ARG A 34 -1.00 -20.85 11.52
C ARG A 34 -0.50 -21.55 10.26
N LYS A 35 -0.32 -22.88 10.30
CA LYS A 35 0.11 -23.68 9.14
C LYS A 35 -0.89 -23.62 7.97
N ALA A 36 -2.18 -23.44 8.25
CA ALA A 36 -3.21 -23.33 7.23
C ALA A 36 -3.26 -21.95 6.55
N LEU A 37 -2.67 -20.92 7.17
CA LEU A 37 -2.55 -19.57 6.63
C LEU A 37 -1.25 -19.45 5.83
N ALA A 38 -1.33 -18.85 4.64
CA ALA A 38 -0.17 -18.59 3.79
C ALA A 38 0.73 -17.45 4.31
N SER A 39 0.22 -16.64 5.25
CA SER A 39 0.94 -15.51 5.85
C SER A 39 0.86 -15.60 7.36
N HIS A 40 2.01 -15.52 8.02
CA HIS A 40 2.13 -15.70 9.46
C HIS A 40 2.22 -14.34 10.16
N PRO A 41 1.20 -13.90 10.92
CA PRO A 41 1.41 -12.86 11.91
C PRO A 41 2.33 -13.41 13.00
N SER A 42 3.50 -12.81 13.17
CA SER A 42 4.62 -13.38 13.94
C SER A 42 4.46 -13.33 15.47
N THR A 43 3.35 -12.83 16.01
CA THR A 43 3.24 -12.47 17.44
C THR A 43 1.94 -12.88 18.14
N ILE A 44 1.11 -13.75 17.56
CA ILE A 44 -0.24 -14.02 18.10
C ILE A 44 -0.32 -15.38 18.82
N ASP A 45 -0.18 -15.38 20.15
CA ASP A 45 -0.09 -16.63 20.92
C ASP A 45 -1.43 -17.21 21.37
N SER A 46 -2.53 -16.47 21.24
CA SER A 46 -3.88 -16.98 21.52
C SER A 46 -4.61 -17.36 20.23
N LEU A 47 -5.32 -18.50 20.27
CA LEU A 47 -6.12 -18.99 19.15
C LEU A 47 -7.22 -18.00 18.78
N GLN A 48 -7.93 -17.47 19.77
CA GLN A 48 -9.01 -16.52 19.56
C GLN A 48 -8.51 -15.26 18.84
N HIS A 49 -7.38 -14.71 19.30
CA HIS A 49 -6.80 -13.52 18.66
C HIS A 49 -6.36 -13.80 17.21
N LEU A 50 -5.86 -15.01 16.93
CA LEU A 50 -5.47 -15.42 15.59
C LEU A 50 -6.68 -15.54 14.66
N GLU A 51 -7.77 -16.12 15.14
CA GLU A 51 -9.03 -16.21 14.42
C GLU A 51 -9.62 -14.83 14.11
N ASP A 52 -9.65 -13.93 15.10
CA ASP A 52 -10.18 -12.57 14.94
C ASP A 52 -9.37 -11.77 13.91
N VAL A 53 -8.03 -11.82 13.99
CA VAL A 53 -7.15 -11.14 13.03
C VAL A 53 -7.34 -11.72 11.63
N SER A 54 -7.44 -13.04 11.50
CA SER A 54 -7.63 -13.70 10.20
C SER A 54 -8.97 -13.31 9.58
N LEU A 55 -10.04 -13.27 10.37
CA LEU A 55 -11.36 -12.84 9.93
C LEU A 55 -11.34 -11.37 9.47
N LYS A 56 -10.70 -10.49 10.25
CA LYS A 56 -10.57 -9.07 9.91
C LYS A 56 -9.82 -8.86 8.59
N LEU A 57 -8.75 -9.61 8.35
CA LEU A 57 -8.00 -9.55 7.10
C LEU A 57 -8.83 -10.05 5.91
N ASP A 58 -9.59 -11.13 6.09
CA ASP A 58 -10.50 -11.69 5.08
C ASP A 58 -11.59 -10.69 4.69
N THR A 59 -12.28 -10.11 5.68
CA THR A 59 -13.31 -9.08 5.45
C THR A 59 -12.74 -7.92 4.64
N ARG A 60 -11.59 -7.38 5.07
CA ARG A 60 -10.95 -6.24 4.39
C ARG A 60 -10.51 -6.59 2.96
N TYR A 61 -10.05 -7.82 2.75
CA TYR A 61 -9.69 -8.32 1.42
C TYR A 61 -10.91 -8.36 0.50
N HIS A 62 -12.01 -8.97 0.94
CA HIS A 62 -13.24 -9.07 0.16
C HIS A 62 -13.90 -7.72 -0.12
N GLU A 63 -13.90 -6.80 0.85
CA GLU A 63 -14.35 -5.42 0.65
C GLU A 63 -13.55 -4.75 -0.47
N ARG A 64 -12.22 -4.87 -0.46
CA ARG A 64 -11.36 -4.30 -1.50
C ARG A 64 -11.63 -4.91 -2.88
N GLN A 65 -11.90 -6.22 -2.96
CA GLN A 65 -12.28 -6.86 -4.23
C GLN A 65 -13.61 -6.31 -4.75
N LYS A 66 -14.61 -6.14 -3.87
CA LYS A 66 -15.90 -5.53 -4.24
C LYS A 66 -15.75 -4.08 -4.71
N GLU A 67 -14.96 -3.27 -4.00
CA GLU A 67 -14.64 -1.89 -4.40
C GLU A 67 -14.02 -1.87 -5.80
N LYS A 68 -13.02 -2.72 -6.06
CA LYS A 68 -12.34 -2.82 -7.35
C LYS A 68 -13.30 -3.15 -8.49
N ASN A 69 -14.21 -4.11 -8.28
CA ASN A 69 -15.20 -4.49 -9.29
C ASN A 69 -16.17 -3.35 -9.59
N HIS A 70 -16.66 -2.66 -8.55
CA HIS A 70 -17.56 -1.52 -8.71
C HIS A 70 -16.90 -0.32 -9.44
N TYR A 71 -15.59 -0.11 -9.29
CA TYR A 71 -14.86 0.88 -10.09
C TYR A 71 -14.67 0.48 -11.55
N GLN A 72 -14.63 -0.83 -11.86
CA GLN A 72 -14.55 -1.30 -13.25
C GLN A 72 -15.89 -1.19 -13.97
N GLU A 73 -17.00 -1.49 -13.30
CA GLU A 73 -18.35 -1.33 -13.87
C GLU A 73 -18.72 0.13 -14.14
N LYS A 74 -18.17 1.07 -13.35
CA LYS A 74 -18.37 2.52 -13.55
C LYS A 74 -17.42 3.16 -14.55
N LYS A 75 -16.58 2.38 -15.24
CA LYS A 75 -15.84 2.92 -16.37
C LYS A 75 -16.88 3.21 -17.47
N PRO A 76 -17.13 4.48 -17.85
CA PRO A 76 -18.01 4.74 -18.97
C PRO A 76 -17.44 4.00 -20.17
N GLU A 77 -18.25 3.17 -20.82
CA GLU A 77 -17.91 2.64 -22.13
C GLU A 77 -17.45 3.82 -22.96
N ALA A 78 -16.16 3.84 -23.30
CA ALA A 78 -15.68 4.71 -24.35
C ALA A 78 -16.40 4.21 -25.60
N SER A 79 -17.47 4.93 -25.94
CA SER A 79 -18.27 4.79 -27.14
C SER A 79 -17.37 4.40 -28.30
N LYS A 80 -17.55 3.17 -28.80
CA LYS A 80 -17.14 2.81 -30.16
C LYS A 80 -18.00 3.67 -31.10
N SER A 81 -17.51 4.88 -31.39
CA SER A 81 -18.06 5.70 -32.46
C SER A 81 -17.67 5.03 -33.77
N ASN A 82 -18.59 4.25 -34.33
CA ASN A 82 -18.50 3.87 -35.73
C ASN A 82 -18.59 5.15 -36.56
N SER A 83 -17.52 5.40 -37.29
CA SER A 83 -17.39 6.41 -38.32
C SER A 83 -18.38 6.13 -39.44
N SER A 84 -19.35 7.02 -39.63
CA SER A 84 -19.83 7.35 -40.97
C SER A 84 -20.26 8.82 -41.03
N HIS A 85 -19.88 9.43 -42.15
CA HIS A 85 -19.95 10.83 -42.52
C HIS A 85 -21.27 11.55 -42.18
N HIS A 86 -21.19 12.82 -41.77
CA HIS A 86 -21.88 13.93 -42.46
C HIS A 86 -21.28 15.29 -42.08
N LYS A 87 -21.43 16.23 -43.01
CA LYS A 87 -20.63 17.44 -43.25
C LYS A 87 -20.94 18.62 -42.32
N ASN A 88 -19.92 19.47 -42.16
CA ASN A 88 -19.88 20.93 -42.03
C ASN A 88 -20.99 21.65 -41.26
N PHE A 89 -20.63 22.41 -40.22
CA PHE A 89 -21.04 23.83 -40.08
C PHE A 89 -20.10 24.61 -39.17
N THR A 90 -20.12 25.91 -39.39
CA THR A 90 -19.14 26.98 -39.15
C THR A 90 -19.04 27.51 -37.71
N SER A 91 -17.82 27.98 -37.40
CA SER A 91 -17.37 28.99 -36.42
C SER A 91 -18.37 29.63 -35.44
N SER A 92 -18.04 29.62 -34.14
CA SER A 92 -17.94 30.85 -33.33
C SER A 92 -17.19 30.63 -32.01
N SER A 93 -16.36 31.61 -31.66
CA SER A 93 -15.57 31.70 -30.43
C SER A 93 -16.42 31.76 -29.17
N HIS A 94 -16.23 30.80 -28.25
CA HIS A 94 -16.52 31.03 -26.83
C HIS A 94 -15.41 30.45 -25.94
N LYS A 95 -14.68 31.37 -25.29
CA LYS A 95 -13.74 31.13 -24.20
C LYS A 95 -14.42 30.35 -23.08
N LYS A 96 -14.13 29.06 -22.93
CA LYS A 96 -14.51 28.29 -21.73
C LYS A 96 -13.35 28.29 -20.75
N LYS A 97 -13.58 28.93 -19.60
CA LYS A 97 -12.70 28.94 -18.43
C LYS A 97 -12.53 27.49 -17.94
N ASN A 98 -11.29 27.00 -17.95
CA ASN A 98 -10.94 25.69 -17.40
C ASN A 98 -11.14 25.71 -15.88
N PHE A 99 -12.27 25.22 -15.40
CA PHE A 99 -12.39 24.73 -14.04
C PHE A 99 -11.70 23.37 -13.99
N HIS A 100 -10.46 23.35 -13.48
CA HIS A 100 -9.74 22.14 -13.16
C HIS A 100 -10.41 21.51 -11.93
N SER A 101 -11.39 20.63 -12.18
CA SER A 101 -11.94 19.72 -11.18
C SER A 101 -10.79 18.85 -10.66
N GLN A 102 -10.26 19.21 -9.49
CA GLN A 102 -9.26 18.42 -8.78
C GLN A 102 -9.93 17.11 -8.33
N LYS A 103 -9.91 16.13 -9.23
CA LYS A 103 -10.00 14.72 -8.91
C LYS A 103 -8.97 14.48 -7.80
N ARG A 104 -9.40 14.14 -6.59
CA ARG A 104 -8.56 13.63 -5.50
C ARG A 104 -8.03 12.23 -5.89
N GLY A 105 -7.33 12.17 -7.02
CA GLY A 105 -6.48 11.06 -7.37
C GLY A 105 -5.30 11.09 -6.43
N ASN A 106 -4.94 9.91 -5.92
CA ASN A 106 -3.83 9.63 -5.04
C ASN A 106 -2.63 10.55 -5.35
N VAL A 107 -2.49 11.68 -4.62
CA VAL A 107 -1.57 12.79 -4.96
C VAL A 107 -0.14 12.30 -5.05
N HIS A 108 0.16 11.20 -4.38
CA HIS A 108 1.47 10.57 -4.41
C HIS A 108 1.86 9.96 -5.77
N SER A 109 0.93 9.46 -6.59
CA SER A 109 1.31 8.81 -7.85
C SER A 109 1.76 9.80 -8.92
N THR A 110 1.29 11.05 -8.86
CA THR A 110 1.65 12.10 -9.82
C THR A 110 3.02 12.71 -9.54
N LEU A 111 3.48 12.64 -8.28
CA LEU A 111 4.77 13.18 -7.82
C LEU A 111 5.96 12.24 -8.04
N LEU A 112 5.67 10.96 -8.32
CA LEU A 112 6.66 9.92 -8.55
C LEU A 112 6.81 9.63 -10.04
N ASN A 113 8.02 9.26 -10.45
CA ASN A 113 8.33 8.68 -11.75
C ASN A 113 7.94 7.19 -11.79
N LYS A 114 8.03 6.58 -12.98
CA LYS A 114 7.81 5.13 -13.18
C LYS A 114 8.71 4.27 -12.28
N ASP A 115 9.89 4.80 -11.91
CA ASP A 115 10.85 4.15 -11.01
C ASP A 115 10.55 4.36 -9.52
N PHE A 116 9.36 4.87 -9.18
CA PHE A 116 8.97 5.24 -7.80
C PHE A 116 9.89 6.27 -7.12
N LYS A 117 10.71 6.99 -7.91
CA LYS A 117 11.54 8.11 -7.45
C LYS A 117 10.82 9.44 -7.60
N LEU A 118 11.13 10.40 -6.73
CA LEU A 118 10.57 11.75 -6.81
C LEU A 118 10.99 12.44 -8.12
N LYS A 119 10.06 13.13 -8.78
CA LYS A 119 10.36 13.95 -9.96
C LYS A 119 11.34 15.07 -9.62
N SER A 120 12.20 15.45 -10.57
CA SER A 120 13.14 16.57 -10.40
C SER A 120 12.43 17.88 -10.05
N SER A 121 11.29 18.16 -10.71
CA SER A 121 10.45 19.33 -10.43
C SER A 121 9.88 19.35 -9.01
N GLU A 122 9.44 18.19 -8.50
CA GLU A 122 8.94 18.09 -7.13
C GLU A 122 10.07 18.18 -6.10
N LYS A 123 11.26 17.63 -6.42
CA LYS A 123 12.45 17.79 -5.58
C LYS A 123 12.83 19.27 -5.43
N GLU A 124 12.85 20.02 -6.54
CA GLU A 124 13.17 21.44 -6.54
C GLU A 124 12.14 22.27 -5.76
N ARG A 125 10.85 21.98 -5.94
CA ARG A 125 9.77 22.61 -5.17
C ARG A 125 9.96 22.39 -3.67
N ARG A 126 10.26 21.15 -3.26
CA ARG A 126 10.51 20.83 -1.84
C ARG A 126 11.73 21.56 -1.29
N THR A 127 12.83 21.65 -2.05
CA THR A 127 13.99 22.43 -1.62
C THR A 127 13.69 23.91 -1.49
N LYS A 128 12.87 24.48 -2.39
CA LYS A 128 12.48 25.90 -2.36
C LYS A 128 11.55 26.22 -1.19
N GLU A 129 10.66 25.30 -0.84
CA GLU A 129 9.72 25.45 0.28
C GLU A 129 10.28 24.98 1.63
N GLY A 130 11.52 24.46 1.67
CA GLY A 130 12.12 23.93 2.89
C GLY A 130 11.45 22.64 3.40
N LEU A 131 10.89 21.83 2.49
CA LEU A 131 10.25 20.56 2.81
C LEU A 131 11.23 19.39 2.70
N CYS A 132 11.04 18.40 3.56
CA CYS A 132 11.82 17.17 3.55
C CYS A 132 11.65 16.40 2.23
N THR A 133 12.77 16.02 1.62
CA THR A 133 12.79 15.29 0.35
C THR A 133 12.21 13.88 0.46
N TYR A 134 12.19 13.29 1.66
CA TYR A 134 11.68 11.94 1.90
C TYR A 134 10.16 11.95 2.19
N CYS A 135 9.73 12.59 3.27
CA CYS A 135 8.31 12.57 3.68
C CYS A 135 7.49 13.79 3.25
N GLY A 136 8.11 14.87 2.77
CA GLY A 136 7.41 16.11 2.43
C GLY A 136 6.97 16.95 3.64
N GLY A 137 7.40 16.62 4.87
CA GLY A 137 7.13 17.39 6.09
C GLY A 137 8.09 18.55 6.29
N LYS A 138 7.73 19.49 7.19
CA LYS A 138 8.59 20.60 7.61
C LYS A 138 9.53 20.14 8.72
N HIS A 139 10.69 19.62 8.35
CA HIS A 139 11.77 19.29 9.28
C HIS A 139 13.11 19.13 8.55
N ASN A 140 14.19 19.11 9.33
CA ASN A 140 15.54 18.83 8.82
C ASN A 140 15.67 17.38 8.35
N LEU A 141 16.45 17.15 7.30
CA LEU A 141 16.65 15.82 6.72
C LEU A 141 17.18 14.79 7.74
N GLU A 142 17.87 15.24 8.79
CA GLU A 142 18.41 14.38 9.85
C GLU A 142 17.35 13.88 10.83
N SER A 143 16.31 14.66 11.09
CA SER A 143 15.21 14.28 11.99
C SER A 143 14.08 13.55 11.27
N CYS A 144 14.28 13.14 10.01
CA CYS A 144 13.26 12.50 9.21
C CYS A 144 13.17 11.00 9.51
N ILE A 145 12.03 10.55 10.04
CA ILE A 145 11.75 9.13 10.35
C ILE A 145 11.78 8.25 9.08
N THR A 146 11.39 8.81 7.93
CA THR A 146 11.35 8.06 6.66
C THR A 146 12.68 8.10 5.89
N ARG A 147 13.69 8.82 6.39
CA ARG A 147 15.02 8.76 5.82
C ARG A 147 15.60 7.39 6.14
N PRO A 148 16.04 6.61 5.13
CA PRO A 148 16.80 5.41 5.41
C PRO A 148 18.05 5.82 6.19
N GLN A 149 18.20 5.25 7.39
CA GLN A 149 19.42 5.37 8.18
C GLN A 149 20.53 4.68 7.39
N ASN A 150 21.13 5.40 6.45
CA ASN A 150 22.41 4.98 5.89
C ASN A 150 23.33 4.87 7.10
N LYS A 151 23.71 3.63 7.45
CA LYS A 151 24.82 3.37 8.36
C LYS A 151 26.03 4.08 7.74
N LEU A 152 26.26 5.34 8.13
CA LEU A 152 27.49 6.02 7.81
C LEU A 152 28.56 5.21 8.52
N THR A 153 29.32 4.49 7.70
CA THR A 153 30.72 4.15 7.94
C THR A 153 31.33 5.36 8.62
N GLN A 154 31.61 5.23 9.92
CA GLN A 154 32.39 6.22 10.62
C GLN A 154 33.71 6.35 9.86
N PRO A 155 34.15 7.57 9.47
CA PRO A 155 35.55 7.76 9.19
C PRO A 155 36.27 7.60 10.53
N SER A 156 36.77 6.40 10.79
CA SER A 156 37.68 6.12 11.91
C SER A 156 38.95 6.91 11.66
N GLY A 157 38.96 8.16 12.13
CA GLY A 157 40.18 8.91 12.34
C GLY A 157 40.98 8.24 13.44
N SER A 158 42.26 8.00 13.18
CA SER A 158 43.41 8.22 14.08
C SER A 158 44.60 7.42 13.57
N PHE A 159 45.39 8.03 12.68
CA PHE A 159 46.78 7.62 12.47
C PHE A 159 47.62 8.18 13.63
N PRO A 160 48.29 7.35 14.45
CA PRO A 160 49.29 7.86 15.39
C PRO A 160 50.58 8.17 14.61
N SER A 161 50.89 9.46 14.51
CA SER A 161 52.21 9.94 14.12
C SER A 161 53.16 9.67 15.29
N GLN A 162 54.01 8.65 15.17
CA GLN A 162 55.10 8.45 16.13
C GLN A 162 56.23 9.44 15.81
N GLY A 163 56.50 10.32 16.77
CA GLY A 163 57.65 11.22 16.74
C GLY A 163 58.94 10.45 17.02
N ASN A 164 59.91 10.65 16.13
CA ASN A 164 61.30 10.25 16.32
C ASN A 164 61.92 11.01 17.50
N THR A 165 62.64 10.27 18.33
CA THR A 165 63.82 10.75 19.08
C THR A 165 65.04 10.04 18.55
#